data_AF-A0A6P1E003-F1
#
_entry.id   AF-A0A6P1E003-F1
#
_cell.length_a   1.000
_cell.length_b   1.000
_cell.length_c   1.000
_cell.angle_alpha   90.00
_cell.angle_beta   90.00
_cell.angle_gamma   90.00
#
_symmetry.space_group_name_H-M   'P 1'
#
loop_
_entity.id
_entity.type
_entity.pdbx_description
1 polymer ?
#
loop_
_entity_poly.entity_id
_entity_poly.type
_entity_poly.pdbx_seq_one_letter_code
_entity_poly.pdbx_strand_id
1 'polypeptide(L)' 'MQWRQDAGYHRRSLAEHAMYRQEQLFGEAVASRLFESQMNEIHARIAAMNQMTDLEMPIAVRVGEAVS' A
#
# COMPACT_ATOMS: atom_id res chain seq x y z
N MET A 1 -12.41 25.22 6.02
CA MET A 1 -12.61 23.87 5.47
C MET A 1 -12.51 23.88 3.94
N GLN A 2 -13.26 24.72 3.25
CA GLN A 2 -13.27 24.81 1.78
C GLN A 2 -11.86 24.98 1.15
N TRP A 3 -11.05 25.88 1.70
CA TRP A 3 -9.68 26.12 1.22
C TRP A 3 -8.74 24.89 1.26
N ARG A 4 -8.95 23.93 2.17
CA ARG A 4 -8.15 22.68 2.22
C ARG A 4 -8.58 21.69 1.14
N GLN A 5 -9.88 21.63 0.85
CA GLN A 5 -10.40 20.77 -0.21
C GLN A 5 -10.01 21.32 -1.59
N ASP A 6 -10.14 22.62 -1.80
CA ASP A 6 -9.76 23.31 -3.04
C ASP A 6 -8.25 23.18 -3.32
N ALA A 7 -7.42 23.09 -2.27
CA ALA A 7 -5.98 22.83 -2.37
C ALA A 7 -5.61 21.35 -2.58
N GLY A 8 -6.58 20.44 -2.73
CA GLY A 8 -6.32 19.01 -2.93
C GLY A 8 -5.77 18.28 -1.70
N TYR A 9 -5.80 18.90 -0.52
CA TYR A 9 -5.22 18.35 0.71
C TYR A 9 -5.81 16.98 1.09
N HIS A 10 -7.11 16.79 0.86
CA HIS A 10 -7.78 15.51 1.11
C HIS A 10 -7.20 14.38 0.25
N ARG A 11 -7.00 14.64 -1.05
CA ARG A 11 -6.42 13.65 -1.97
C ARG A 11 -4.98 13.35 -1.63
N ARG A 12 -4.21 14.36 -1.21
CA ARG A 12 -2.83 14.18 -0.74
C ARG A 12 -2.78 13.31 0.52
N SER A 13 -3.61 13.60 1.51
CA SER A 13 -3.66 12.84 2.76
C SER A 13 -4.07 11.38 2.55
N LEU A 14 -4.97 11.10 1.60
CA LEU A 14 -5.32 9.74 1.18
C LEU A 14 -4.14 9.01 0.52
N ALA A 15 -3.43 9.70 -0.39
CA ALA A 15 -2.24 9.13 -1.02
C ALA A 15 -1.12 8.85 -0.01
N GLU A 16 -0.87 9.77 0.92
CA GLU A 16 0.11 9.59 2.00
C GLU A 16 -0.25 8.40 2.89
N HIS A 17 -1.52 8.24 3.29
CA HIS A 17 -1.97 7.07 4.05
C HIS A 17 -1.83 5.76 3.27
N ALA A 18 -2.15 5.77 1.97
CA ALA A 18 -2.03 4.59 1.12
C ALA A 18 -0.56 4.16 0.95
N MET A 19 0.35 5.13 0.77
CA MET A 19 1.80 4.87 0.70
C MET A 19 2.35 4.35 2.02
N TYR A 20 1.98 4.96 3.14
CA TYR A 20 2.37 4.46 4.46
C TYR A 20 1.93 3.01 4.68
N ARG A 21 0.69 2.66 4.30
CA ARG A 21 0.19 1.29 4.37
C ARG A 21 0.96 0.34 3.45
N GLN A 22 1.28 0.77 2.22
CA GLN A 22 2.07 -0.04 1.28
C GLN A 22 3.42 -0.40 1.90
N GLU A 23 4.13 0.56 2.51
CA GLU A 23 5.43 0.34 3.14
C GLU A 23 5.33 -0.64 4.33
N GLN A 24 4.29 -0.51 5.17
CA GLN A 24 4.07 -1.41 6.30
C GLN A 24 3.78 -2.85 5.87
N LEU A 25 3.05 -3.05 4.77
CA LEU A 25 2.66 -4.39 4.31
C LEU A 25 3.72 -5.08 3.46
N PHE A 26 4.43 -4.34 2.61
CA PHE A 26 5.31 -4.90 1.58
C PHE A 26 6.78 -4.48 1.70
N GLY A 27 7.09 -3.62 2.66
CA GLY A 27 8.42 -3.03 2.83
C GLY A 27 8.65 -1.78 1.99
N GLU A 28 9.61 -0.98 2.42
CA GLU A 28 9.98 0.32 1.83
C GLU A 28 10.71 0.18 0.49
N ALA A 29 11.45 -0.91 0.29
CA ALA A 29 12.26 -1.13 -0.91
C ALA A 29 11.55 -2.00 -1.97
N VAL A 30 11.86 -1.71 -3.23
CA VAL A 30 11.56 -2.55 -4.40
C VAL A 30 12.78 -3.39 -4.76
N ALA A 31 12.56 -4.59 -5.27
CA ALA A 31 13.62 -5.56 -5.50
C ALA A 31 14.40 -5.26 -6.79
N SER A 32 13.71 -4.86 -7.84
CA SER A 32 14.33 -4.58 -9.14
C SER A 32 15.09 -3.26 -9.16
N ARG A 33 16.18 -3.25 -9.94
CA ARG A 33 16.98 -2.05 -10.25
C ARG A 33 16.51 -1.35 -11.54
N LEU A 34 15.59 -1.96 -12.28
CA LEU A 34 15.04 -1.42 -13.52
C LEU A 34 13.72 -0.70 -13.22
N PHE A 35 13.59 0.55 -13.64
CA PHE A 35 12.42 1.39 -13.38
C PHE A 35 11.10 0.72 -13.81
N GLU A 36 11.05 0.17 -15.02
CA GLU A 36 9.86 -0.54 -15.54
C GLU A 36 9.45 -1.72 -14.64
N SER A 37 10.42 -2.45 -14.11
CA SER A 37 10.14 -3.55 -13.19
C SER A 37 9.69 -3.03 -11.82
N GLN A 38 10.25 -1.93 -11.33
CA GLN A 38 9.80 -1.27 -10.10
C GLN A 38 8.34 -0.83 -10.23
N MET A 39 7.95 -0.26 -11.38
CA MET A 39 6.55 0.10 -11.67
C MET A 39 5.63 -1.12 -11.58
N ASN A 40 6.03 -2.24 -12.17
CA ASN A 40 5.25 -3.48 -12.11
C ASN A 40 5.14 -4.04 -10.68
N GLU A 41 6.22 -3.99 -9.89
CA GLU A 41 6.20 -4.38 -8.48
C GLU A 41 5.22 -3.53 -7.67
N ILE A 42 5.27 -2.20 -7.83
CA ILE A 42 4.37 -1.29 -7.12
C ILE A 42 2.91 -1.51 -7.55
N HIS A 43 2.63 -1.68 -8.84
CA HIS A 43 1.27 -2.00 -9.32
C HIS A 43 0.74 -3.30 -8.71
N ALA A 44 1.56 -4.34 -8.63
CA ALA A 44 1.17 -5.60 -8.00
C ALA A 44 0.88 -5.44 -6.50
N ARG A 45 1.71 -4.67 -5.77
CA ARG A 45 1.48 -4.35 -4.35
C ARG A 45 0.19 -3.58 -4.12
N ILE A 46 -0.11 -2.60 -4.97
CA ILE A 46 -1.36 -1.83 -4.90
C ILE A 46 -2.57 -2.73 -5.17
N ALA A 47 -2.50 -3.61 -6.18
CA ALA A 47 -3.58 -4.55 -6.46
C ALA A 47 -3.85 -5.49 -5.28
N ALA A 48 -2.78 -6.02 -4.66
CA ALA A 48 -2.90 -6.84 -3.45
C ALA A 48 -3.49 -6.05 -2.26
N MET A 49 -3.06 -4.80 -2.05
CA MET A 49 -3.59 -3.94 -0.98
C MET A 49 -5.08 -3.61 -1.18
N ASN A 50 -5.51 -3.39 -2.43
CA ASN A 50 -6.92 -3.18 -2.74
C ASN A 50 -7.73 -4.44 -2.44
N GLN A 51 -7.23 -5.61 -2.83
CA GLN A 51 -7.87 -6.89 -2.51
C GLN A 51 -7.95 -7.13 -0.99
N MET A 52 -6.92 -6.78 -0.23
CA MET A 52 -6.97 -6.82 1.24
C MET A 52 -8.03 -5.88 1.81
N THR A 53 -8.20 -4.69 1.22
CA THR A 53 -9.21 -3.72 1.65
C THR A 53 -10.62 -4.25 1.40
N ASP A 54 -10.85 -4.88 0.25
CA ASP A 54 -12.12 -5.54 -0.07
C ASP A 54 -12.43 -6.72 0.88
N LEU A 55 -11.40 -7.34 1.44
CA LEU A 55 -11.50 -8.43 2.42
C LEU A 55 -11.46 -7.95 3.89
N GLU A 56 -11.84 -6.70 4.16
CA GLU A 56 -11.90 -6.12 5.51
C GLU A 56 -10.54 -6.08 6.26
N MET A 57 -9.44 -5.94 5.52
CA MET A 57 -8.06 -5.86 6.04
C MET A 57 -7.63 -7.09 6.86
N PRO A 58 -7.33 -8.21 6.18
CA PRO A 58 -6.89 -9.43 6.84
C PRO A 58 -5.56 -9.26 7.58
N ILE A 59 -5.39 -10.00 8.68
CA ILE A 59 -4.16 -10.01 9.47
C ILE A 59 -3.10 -10.82 8.72
N ALA A 60 -1.93 -10.21 8.49
CA ALA A 60 -0.78 -10.92 7.95
C ALA A 60 -0.14 -11.79 9.03
N VAL A 61 -0.08 -13.10 8.80
CA VAL A 61 0.55 -14.08 9.69
C VAL A 61 1.76 -14.70 9.01
N ARG A 62 2.83 -14.97 9.78
CA ARG A 62 3.97 -15.72 9.24
C ARG A 62 3.58 -17.17 9.01
N VAL A 63 3.83 -17.65 7.80
CA VAL A 63 3.67 -19.06 7.46
C VAL A 63 4.68 -19.86 8.28
N GLY A 64 4.19 -20.69 9.21
CA GLY A 64 5.00 -21.49 10.14
C GLY A 64 4.78 -21.20 11.64
N GLU A 65 4.14 -20.08 12.00
CA GLU A 65 3.74 -19.79 13.39
C GLU A 65 2.26 -20.13 13.65
N ALA A 66 1.46 -20.26 12.60
CA ALA A 66 0.03 -20.49 12.68
C ALA A 66 -0.36 -21.97 12.78
N VAL A 67 0.29 -22.76 13.64
CA VAL A 67 -0.30 -23.99 14.23
C VAL A 67 0.44 -24.32 15.53
N SER A 68 -0.14 -23.96 16.67
CA SER A 68 0.08 -24.58 17.98
C SER A 68 -1.22 -24.47 18.78
#